data_AF-A0A497GWF0-F1
#
_entry.id   AF-A0A497GWF0-F1
#
_cell.length_a   1.000
_cell.length_b   1.000
_cell.length_c   1.000
_cell.angle_alpha   90.00
_cell.angle_beta   90.00
_cell.angle_gamma   90.00
#
_symmetry.space_group_name_H-M   'P 1'
#
loop_
_entity.id
_entity.type
_entity.pdbx_description
1 polymer ?
#
loop_
_entity_poly.entity_id
_entity_poly.type
_entity_poly.pdbx_seq_one_letter_code
_entity_poly.pdbx_strand_id
1 'polypeptide(L)'
;MVDWRQIIREDDIVYVNPPKFFGEKKSTVYPETDEYEKFIEGHRRMLRQILEARPMAIAYSFARSSSMAIHPNLGDVEDIVKESGYKLWFRSLMSGSDALYVWVRPDIVGRHGIEITGEKTWMDDQPHQYVMQHHYRGRSVHVDFRVKIGGRLYGWTLNDQRMGSIKEEVTSLKQAKELEKNWERISKLTNKPFEYWENRILVEPKAPEPLEWLDVEGVVPPGEVGATKIYPGVFSIIDKGRLYFGAVKPYYIEMFLQGKRFTGRWVIRKIPNPWGEHPAFVWFIMKPKDQMPYVLSKRAVTKKWMPPRGISALPPEIRRQIPREYRYWMVDDTKKAREIRDKLVEAIRKGEVKITIPKKWLGSRNEFVLQYQWWRGPIIIRRGPSRQQWLLWMDDECYSLDADPTMGEVTATLLENVPSEYRDYGKKEPQEVEPGTPLNPTKKTPSFIAVIDHGSYEVIDDEPLFRKIRFNGKLLDGLYVMERENPNTDLWILRRTETINNSS
;
A
#
# COMPACT_ATOMS: atom_id res chain seq x y z
N MET A 1 37.26 -30.52 31.84
CA MET A 1 36.32 -29.46 31.39
C MET A 1 35.65 -29.96 30.14
N VAL A 2 34.32 -29.84 30.05
CA VAL A 2 33.57 -30.19 28.85
C VAL A 2 33.91 -29.15 27.76
N ASP A 3 34.32 -29.59 26.58
CA ASP A 3 34.49 -28.70 25.43
C ASP A 3 33.11 -28.42 24.81
N TRP A 4 32.49 -27.33 25.25
CA TRP A 4 31.15 -26.94 24.80
C TRP A 4 31.04 -26.77 23.28
N ARG A 5 32.15 -26.50 22.59
CA ARG A 5 32.19 -26.36 21.12
C ARG A 5 31.83 -27.65 20.37
N GLN A 6 31.95 -28.80 21.03
CA GLN A 6 31.61 -30.10 20.44
C GLN A 6 30.14 -30.49 20.64
N ILE A 7 29.43 -29.77 21.52
CA ILE A 7 28.06 -30.09 21.93
C ILE A 7 27.08 -29.05 21.37
N ILE A 8 27.45 -27.77 21.46
CA ILE A 8 26.61 -26.64 21.08
C ILE A 8 26.76 -26.37 19.59
N ARG A 9 25.64 -26.32 18.89
CA ARG A 9 25.54 -26.03 17.46
C ARG A 9 25.10 -24.59 17.24
N GLU A 10 25.32 -24.10 16.01
CA GLU A 10 24.96 -22.73 15.64
C GLU A 10 23.46 -22.44 15.67
N ASP A 11 22.61 -23.47 15.58
CA ASP A 11 21.15 -23.39 15.61
C ASP A 11 20.54 -23.58 17.01
N ASP A 12 21.36 -23.86 18.03
CA ASP A 12 20.89 -24.12 19.38
C ASP A 12 20.48 -22.84 20.13
N ILE A 13 19.50 -22.98 21.02
CA ILE A 13 19.23 -22.02 22.10
C ILE A 13 19.84 -22.59 23.37
N VAL A 14 20.87 -21.92 23.90
CA VAL A 14 21.57 -22.39 25.09
C VAL A 14 21.00 -21.71 26.32
N TYR A 15 20.41 -22.49 27.22
CA TYR A 15 19.97 -22.00 28.52
C TYR A 15 21.09 -22.16 29.56
N VAL A 16 21.47 -21.06 30.20
CA VAL A 16 22.48 -21.00 31.25
C VAL A 16 21.81 -20.66 32.56
N ASN A 17 21.78 -21.64 33.46
CA ASN A 17 21.41 -21.44 34.86
C ASN A 17 22.69 -21.40 35.71
N PRO A 18 23.10 -20.23 36.23
CA PRO A 18 24.36 -20.13 36.95
C PRO A 18 24.32 -20.94 38.25
N PRO A 19 25.42 -21.65 38.58
CA PRO A 19 25.50 -22.40 39.83
C PRO A 19 25.42 -21.46 41.05
N LYS A 20 24.91 -22.00 42.16
CA LYS A 20 24.85 -21.31 43.46
C LYS A 20 26.20 -21.41 44.15
N PHE A 21 26.77 -20.28 44.55
CA PHE A 21 27.90 -20.28 45.49
C PHE A 21 27.34 -20.24 46.93
N PHE A 22 27.50 -21.34 47.66
CA PHE A 22 27.13 -21.44 49.07
C PHE A 22 28.35 -21.08 49.92
N GLY A 23 28.42 -19.83 50.37
CA GLY A 23 29.39 -19.36 51.36
C GLY A 23 28.69 -18.90 52.63
N GLU A 24 29.40 -18.93 53.77
CA GLU A 24 28.90 -18.32 55.00
C GLU A 24 28.62 -16.81 54.77
N LYS A 25 27.55 -16.30 55.41
CA LYS A 25 26.97 -14.97 55.16
C LYS A 25 28.00 -13.90 54.78
N LYS A 26 27.71 -13.20 53.69
CA LYS A 26 28.46 -12.04 53.16
C LYS A 26 28.63 -10.88 54.15
N SER A 27 28.07 -10.95 55.35
CA SER A 27 28.00 -9.84 56.30
C SER A 27 29.06 -9.83 57.39
N THR A 28 30.11 -10.67 57.36
CA THR A 28 31.15 -10.55 58.41
C THR A 28 32.58 -11.01 58.12
N VAL A 29 32.92 -11.78 57.07
CA VAL A 29 34.29 -12.35 57.01
C VAL A 29 35.06 -12.22 55.69
N TYR A 30 34.45 -11.94 54.54
CA TYR A 30 35.24 -11.94 53.29
C TYR A 30 34.95 -10.77 52.35
N PRO A 31 35.55 -9.59 52.60
CA PRO A 31 35.57 -8.50 51.62
C PRO A 31 36.50 -8.79 50.42
N GLU A 32 37.42 -9.77 50.50
CA GLU A 32 38.46 -9.99 49.49
C GLU A 32 38.90 -11.48 49.39
N THR A 33 37.96 -12.43 49.36
CA THR A 33 38.36 -13.80 49.02
C THR A 33 38.52 -13.96 47.51
N ASP A 34 39.75 -14.21 47.12
CA ASP A 34 40.20 -14.81 45.87
C ASP A 34 39.23 -15.87 45.30
N GLU A 35 38.51 -16.60 46.16
CA GLU A 35 37.61 -17.69 45.78
C GLU A 35 36.36 -17.23 45.04
N TYR A 36 35.74 -16.11 45.44
CA TYR A 36 34.56 -15.58 44.73
C TYR A 36 34.94 -15.07 43.35
N GLU A 37 36.03 -14.32 43.25
CA GLU A 37 36.54 -13.85 41.95
C GLU A 37 36.99 -15.02 41.06
N LYS A 38 37.65 -16.05 41.63
CA LYS A 38 37.95 -17.29 40.90
C LYS A 38 36.70 -18.00 40.41
N PHE A 39 35.62 -18.01 41.20
CA PHE A 39 34.33 -18.57 40.80
C PHE A 39 33.70 -17.76 39.65
N ILE A 40 33.64 -16.43 39.76
CA ILE A 40 33.12 -15.55 38.70
C ILE A 40 33.96 -15.68 37.43
N GLU A 41 35.28 -15.69 37.51
CA GLU A 41 36.14 -15.84 36.32
C GLU A 41 36.00 -17.23 35.69
N GLY A 42 35.82 -18.28 36.49
CA GLY A 42 35.46 -19.61 36.00
C GLY A 42 34.14 -19.59 35.20
N HIS A 43 33.13 -18.90 35.72
CA HIS A 43 31.84 -18.72 35.04
C HIS A 43 31.97 -17.90 33.75
N ARG A 44 32.74 -16.81 33.78
CA ARG A 44 33.04 -15.97 32.60
C ARG A 44 33.71 -16.78 31.50
N ARG A 45 34.69 -17.62 31.86
CA ARG A 45 35.38 -18.50 30.92
C ARG A 45 34.43 -19.50 30.26
N MET A 46 33.54 -20.12 31.04
CA MET A 46 32.50 -21.01 30.50
C MET A 46 31.61 -20.26 29.51
N LEU A 47 31.14 -19.06 29.87
CA LEU A 47 30.27 -18.28 29.00
C LEU A 47 30.96 -17.87 27.68
N ARG A 48 32.26 -17.50 27.73
CA ARG A 48 33.05 -17.24 26.52
C ARG A 48 33.11 -18.47 25.61
N GLN A 49 33.34 -19.66 26.16
CA GLN A 49 33.36 -20.90 25.38
C GLN A 49 32.00 -21.23 24.73
N ILE A 50 30.90 -20.98 25.44
CA ILE A 50 29.55 -21.12 24.89
C ILE A 50 29.35 -20.15 23.72
N LEU A 51 29.75 -18.88 23.89
CA LEU A 51 29.62 -17.84 22.86
C LEU A 51 30.52 -18.09 21.64
N GLU A 52 31.70 -18.69 21.83
CA GLU A 52 32.59 -19.13 20.75
C GLU A 52 31.97 -20.21 19.87
N ALA A 53 31.13 -21.09 20.43
CA ALA A 53 30.35 -22.06 19.65
C ALA A 53 29.22 -21.40 18.83
N ARG A 54 29.00 -20.09 19.02
CA ARG A 54 28.04 -19.25 18.32
C ARG A 54 26.61 -19.82 18.29
N PRO A 55 25.99 -20.22 19.41
CA PRO A 55 24.58 -20.64 19.40
C PRO A 55 23.66 -19.53 18.89
N MET A 56 22.50 -19.90 18.34
CA MET A 56 21.52 -18.95 17.83
C MET A 56 21.11 -17.91 18.89
N ALA A 57 20.90 -18.37 20.12
CA ALA A 57 20.55 -17.54 21.26
C ALA A 57 21.12 -18.10 22.57
N ILE A 58 21.28 -17.21 23.56
CA ILE A 58 21.63 -17.58 24.92
C ILE A 58 20.56 -17.02 25.85
N ALA A 59 19.92 -17.89 26.60
CA ALA A 59 18.97 -17.57 27.65
C ALA A 59 19.65 -17.73 29.01
N TYR A 60 19.76 -16.67 29.80
CA TYR A 60 20.47 -16.68 31.07
C TYR A 60 19.55 -16.21 32.18
N SER A 61 19.42 -17.01 33.24
CA SER A 61 18.64 -16.62 34.43
C SER A 61 19.55 -16.05 35.52
N PHE A 62 19.19 -14.88 36.04
CA PHE A 62 19.84 -14.27 37.20
C PHE A 62 18.89 -14.32 38.39
N ALA A 63 19.38 -14.87 39.50
CA ALA A 63 18.61 -14.85 40.73
C ALA A 63 18.74 -13.49 41.43
N ARG A 64 17.62 -12.89 41.86
CA ARG A 64 17.70 -11.78 42.83
C ARG A 64 17.96 -12.38 44.20
N SER A 65 19.24 -12.43 44.57
CA SER A 65 19.79 -12.60 45.92
C SER A 65 18.77 -12.99 47.00
N SER A 66 18.68 -14.29 47.30
CA SER A 66 18.20 -14.74 48.61
C SER A 66 19.34 -14.58 49.64
N SER A 67 19.01 -14.39 50.92
CA SER A 67 19.96 -13.97 51.98
C SER A 67 21.13 -14.93 52.28
N MET A 68 21.25 -16.06 51.57
CA MET A 68 22.26 -17.10 51.83
C MET A 68 23.01 -17.64 50.60
N ALA A 69 22.69 -17.22 49.37
CA ALA A 69 23.37 -17.71 48.16
C ALA A 69 23.84 -16.54 47.27
N ILE A 70 25.11 -16.60 46.84
CA ILE A 70 25.67 -15.63 45.90
C ILE A 70 25.61 -16.23 44.49
N HIS A 71 25.11 -15.43 43.54
CA HIS A 71 25.02 -15.77 42.13
C HIS A 71 25.81 -14.74 41.31
N PRO A 72 26.39 -15.13 40.17
CA PRO A 72 26.77 -14.17 39.15
C PRO A 72 25.56 -13.28 38.83
N ASN A 73 25.76 -11.97 38.86
CA ASN A 73 24.75 -10.99 38.50
C ASN A 73 24.94 -10.55 37.04
N LEU A 74 24.00 -9.75 36.52
CA LEU A 74 24.05 -9.29 35.13
C LEU A 74 25.35 -8.56 34.80
N GLY A 75 25.81 -7.67 35.68
CA GLY A 75 27.05 -6.91 35.50
C GLY A 75 28.31 -7.79 35.46
N ASP A 76 28.25 -9.00 36.01
CA ASP A 76 29.41 -9.92 35.97
C ASP A 76 29.63 -10.50 34.57
N VAL A 77 28.60 -10.56 33.72
CA VAL A 77 28.63 -11.29 32.43
C VAL A 77 28.16 -10.48 31.23
N GLU A 78 27.49 -9.35 31.42
CA GLU A 78 26.85 -8.59 30.34
C GLU A 78 27.84 -8.14 29.26
N ASP A 79 29.03 -7.69 29.67
CA ASP A 79 30.05 -7.21 28.73
C ASP A 79 30.55 -8.32 27.83
N ILE A 80 30.69 -9.55 28.33
CA ILE A 80 31.12 -10.72 27.55
C ILE A 80 30.12 -11.01 26.43
N VAL A 81 28.82 -10.96 26.73
CA VAL A 81 27.76 -11.21 25.76
C VAL A 81 27.70 -10.09 24.72
N LYS A 82 27.88 -8.83 25.15
CA LYS A 82 27.93 -7.65 24.27
C LYS A 82 29.15 -7.66 23.33
N GLU A 83 30.33 -7.95 23.85
CA GLU A 83 31.58 -8.06 23.08
C GLU A 83 31.51 -9.15 22.02
N SER A 84 30.77 -10.23 22.32
CA SER A 84 30.50 -11.31 21.37
C SER A 84 29.49 -10.93 20.25
N GLY A 85 28.97 -9.71 20.28
CA GLY A 85 28.07 -9.16 19.27
C GLY A 85 26.60 -9.58 19.40
N TYR A 86 26.24 -10.33 20.44
CA TYR A 86 24.85 -10.70 20.71
C TYR A 86 24.05 -9.50 21.19
N LYS A 87 22.76 -9.44 20.83
CA LYS A 87 21.86 -8.36 21.25
C LYS A 87 20.84 -8.88 22.24
N LEU A 88 20.60 -8.11 23.30
CA LEU A 88 19.53 -8.42 24.26
C LEU A 88 18.21 -8.41 23.51
N TRP A 89 17.54 -9.55 23.52
CA TRP A 89 16.28 -9.79 22.82
C TRP A 89 15.08 -9.62 23.75
N PHE A 90 15.15 -10.28 24.90
CA PHE A 90 14.02 -10.40 25.80
C PHE A 90 14.49 -10.38 27.25
N ARG A 91 13.70 -9.74 28.11
CA ARG A 91 13.86 -9.78 29.56
C ARG A 91 12.52 -10.14 30.19
N SER A 92 12.51 -11.19 31.00
CA SER A 92 11.36 -11.55 31.84
C SER A 92 11.72 -11.43 33.31
N LEU A 93 10.73 -11.07 34.13
CA LEU A 93 10.75 -11.33 35.56
C LEU A 93 10.01 -12.66 35.79
N MET A 94 10.69 -13.61 36.41
CA MET A 94 10.14 -14.93 36.73
C MET A 94 9.53 -14.89 38.14
N SER A 95 8.54 -15.75 38.40
CA SER A 95 8.05 -15.99 39.75
C SER A 95 9.20 -16.52 40.62
N GLY A 96 9.41 -15.92 41.80
CA GLY A 96 10.55 -16.25 42.68
C GLY A 96 11.69 -15.23 42.71
N SER A 97 11.51 -14.06 42.11
CA SER A 97 12.48 -12.95 42.05
C SER A 97 13.60 -13.10 41.02
N ASP A 98 13.60 -14.16 40.21
CA ASP A 98 14.62 -14.34 39.17
C ASP A 98 14.29 -13.48 37.93
N ALA A 99 15.31 -13.16 37.16
CA ALA A 99 15.16 -12.47 35.89
C ALA A 99 15.81 -13.29 34.77
N LEU A 100 15.05 -13.58 33.72
CA LEU A 100 15.54 -14.26 32.52
C LEU A 100 15.92 -13.21 31.48
N TYR A 101 17.13 -13.30 30.94
CA TYR A 101 17.62 -12.48 29.85
C TYR A 101 17.95 -13.38 28.68
N VAL A 102 17.41 -13.07 27.51
CA VAL A 102 17.72 -13.81 26.29
C VAL A 102 18.46 -12.87 25.35
N TRP A 103 19.64 -13.26 24.90
CA TRP A 103 20.38 -12.57 23.86
C TRP A 103 20.42 -13.41 22.60
N VAL A 104 20.33 -12.77 21.44
CA VAL A 104 20.24 -13.44 20.13
C VAL A 104 21.32 -12.90 19.21
N ARG A 105 21.86 -13.75 18.33
CA ARG A 105 22.81 -13.30 17.32
C ARG A 105 22.14 -12.35 16.32
N PRO A 106 22.79 -11.25 15.90
CA PRO A 106 22.21 -10.29 14.98
C PRO A 106 21.80 -10.85 13.61
N ASP A 107 22.48 -11.90 13.13
CA ASP A 107 22.25 -12.50 11.80
C ASP A 107 21.03 -13.44 11.76
N ILE A 108 20.53 -13.84 12.93
CA ILE A 108 19.34 -14.67 13.10
C ILE A 108 18.07 -13.83 13.17
N VAL A 109 18.21 -12.57 13.56
CA VAL A 109 17.13 -11.58 13.60
C VAL A 109 16.55 -11.44 12.20
N GLY A 110 15.29 -11.85 12.04
CA GLY A 110 14.58 -11.87 10.75
C GLY A 110 14.67 -13.19 9.95
N ARG A 111 15.64 -14.10 10.19
CA ARG A 111 15.70 -15.40 9.48
C ARG A 111 14.73 -16.44 10.03
N HIS A 112 14.53 -16.48 11.34
CA HIS A 112 13.74 -17.51 12.03
C HIS A 112 12.45 -16.97 12.69
N GLY A 113 11.99 -15.77 12.29
CA GLY A 113 10.83 -15.12 12.92
C GLY A 113 11.08 -14.64 14.36
N ILE A 114 12.34 -14.63 14.81
CA ILE A 114 12.74 -14.01 16.08
C ILE A 114 12.73 -12.48 15.88
N GLU A 115 11.60 -11.85 16.21
CA GLU A 115 11.41 -10.39 16.18
C GLU A 115 12.12 -9.76 17.38
N ILE A 116 13.32 -9.17 17.17
CA ILE A 116 13.96 -8.39 18.23
C ILE A 116 13.19 -7.10 18.45
N THR A 117 12.50 -7.04 19.60
CA THR A 117 11.55 -6.00 20.01
C THR A 117 10.30 -5.98 19.15
N GLY A 118 9.16 -5.58 19.73
CA GLY A 118 7.87 -5.44 19.04
C GLY A 118 7.83 -4.39 17.91
N GLU A 119 8.96 -4.10 17.28
CA GLU A 119 9.03 -3.46 15.98
C GLU A 119 8.59 -4.47 14.93
N LYS A 120 7.36 -4.29 14.44
CA LYS A 120 6.87 -4.95 13.24
C LYS A 120 7.82 -4.64 12.08
N THR A 121 8.83 -5.47 11.83
CA THR A 121 9.71 -5.33 10.68
C THR A 121 9.03 -5.92 9.45
N TRP A 122 7.90 -5.33 9.07
CA TRP A 122 7.21 -5.62 7.81
C TRP A 122 7.96 -5.06 6.61
N MET A 123 8.95 -4.19 6.84
CA MET A 123 9.79 -3.68 5.75
C MET A 123 10.79 -4.74 5.35
N ASP A 124 10.70 -5.15 4.10
CA ASP A 124 11.75 -5.81 3.35
C ASP A 124 11.58 -5.48 1.85
N ASP A 125 12.46 -6.05 1.03
CA ASP A 125 12.49 -5.85 -0.42
C ASP A 125 11.83 -7.02 -1.20
N GLN A 126 11.13 -7.91 -0.50
CA GLN A 126 10.52 -9.13 -1.02
C GLN A 126 9.05 -8.94 -1.39
N PRO A 127 8.53 -9.75 -2.31
CA PRO A 127 7.10 -9.78 -2.57
C PRO A 127 6.35 -10.51 -1.43
N HIS A 128 5.29 -9.88 -0.93
CA HIS A 128 4.33 -10.50 -0.02
C HIS A 128 3.05 -10.87 -0.75
N GLN A 129 2.53 -12.07 -0.50
CA GLN A 129 1.21 -12.45 -0.99
C GLN A 129 0.15 -11.65 -0.22
N TYR A 130 -0.88 -11.18 -0.93
CA TYR A 130 -2.02 -10.55 -0.30
C TYR A 130 -3.33 -11.01 -0.91
N VAL A 131 -4.40 -10.90 -0.13
CA VAL A 131 -5.79 -11.05 -0.59
C VAL A 131 -6.63 -9.90 -0.07
N MET A 132 -7.58 -9.45 -0.87
CA MET A 132 -8.69 -8.59 -0.46
C MET A 132 -9.98 -9.36 -0.68
N GLN A 133 -10.77 -9.50 0.39
CA GLN A 133 -12.07 -10.18 0.35
C GLN A 133 -13.17 -9.20 0.76
N HIS A 134 -14.22 -9.09 -0.05
CA HIS A 134 -15.48 -8.60 0.48
C HIS A 134 -16.05 -9.64 1.43
N HIS A 135 -16.31 -9.19 2.66
CA HIS A 135 -16.88 -9.99 3.71
C HIS A 135 -18.28 -9.46 4.05
N TYR A 136 -19.30 -10.14 3.51
CA TYR A 136 -20.69 -9.82 3.74
C TYR A 136 -21.22 -10.52 4.98
N ARG A 137 -22.02 -9.79 5.75
CA ARG A 137 -22.78 -10.28 6.91
C ARG A 137 -24.17 -9.64 6.86
N GLY A 138 -25.15 -10.37 6.31
CA GLY A 138 -26.48 -9.84 6.06
C GLY A 138 -26.44 -8.67 5.07
N ARG A 139 -26.81 -7.47 5.50
CA ARG A 139 -26.78 -6.24 4.67
C ARG A 139 -25.50 -5.41 4.82
N SER A 140 -24.54 -5.89 5.61
CA SER A 140 -23.25 -5.23 5.80
C SER A 140 -22.16 -5.86 4.94
N VAL A 141 -21.21 -5.06 4.45
CA VAL A 141 -20.00 -5.53 3.79
C VAL A 141 -18.81 -4.68 4.25
N HIS A 142 -17.64 -5.29 4.27
CA HIS A 142 -16.36 -4.61 4.42
C HIS A 142 -15.30 -5.38 3.63
N VAL A 143 -14.16 -4.75 3.32
CA VAL A 143 -13.01 -5.46 2.76
C VAL A 143 -12.13 -5.93 3.89
N ASP A 144 -11.88 -7.23 3.98
CA ASP A 144 -10.76 -7.75 4.71
C ASP A 144 -9.53 -7.76 3.81
N PHE A 145 -8.54 -6.93 4.14
CA PHE A 145 -7.26 -6.86 3.45
C PHE A 145 -6.18 -7.58 4.27
N ARG A 146 -5.63 -8.67 3.73
CA ARG A 146 -4.68 -9.55 4.41
C ARG A 146 -3.39 -9.68 3.64
N VAL A 147 -2.27 -9.68 4.36
CA VAL A 147 -0.91 -9.77 3.84
C VAL A 147 -0.15 -10.86 4.56
N LYS A 148 0.46 -11.77 3.81
CA LYS A 148 1.30 -12.83 4.34
C LYS A 148 2.68 -12.28 4.73
N ILE A 149 3.02 -12.39 6.01
CA ILE A 149 4.32 -12.02 6.55
C ILE A 149 4.80 -13.16 7.44
N GLY A 150 5.87 -13.84 7.02
CA GLY A 150 6.30 -15.09 7.65
C GLY A 150 5.19 -16.15 7.64
N GLY A 151 4.92 -16.73 8.81
CA GLY A 151 3.92 -17.78 9.01
C GLY A 151 2.51 -17.29 9.38
N ARG A 152 2.22 -15.99 9.28
CA ARG A 152 0.92 -15.40 9.69
C ARG A 152 0.42 -14.38 8.67
N LEU A 153 -0.86 -14.05 8.79
CA LEU A 153 -1.48 -12.95 8.06
C LEU A 153 -1.62 -11.73 8.96
N TYR A 154 -1.20 -10.59 8.45
CA TYR A 154 -1.43 -9.28 9.04
C TYR A 154 -2.36 -8.51 8.12
N GLY A 155 -3.32 -7.79 8.68
CA GLY A 155 -4.35 -7.19 7.86
C GLY A 155 -5.11 -6.05 8.50
N TRP A 156 -6.06 -5.55 7.73
CA TRP A 156 -6.96 -4.49 8.10
C TRP A 156 -8.36 -4.80 7.60
N THR A 157 -9.37 -4.47 8.39
CA THR A 157 -10.74 -4.33 7.92
C THR A 157 -10.91 -2.92 7.36
N LEU A 158 -11.39 -2.79 6.13
CA LEU A 158 -11.65 -1.51 5.46
C LEU A 158 -13.16 -1.30 5.41
N ASN A 159 -13.63 -0.20 6.01
CA ASN A 159 -15.05 0.15 6.07
C ASN A 159 -15.52 0.82 4.77
N ASP A 160 -15.45 0.06 3.67
CA ASP A 160 -15.62 0.53 2.31
C ASP A 160 -17.08 0.56 1.84
N GLN A 161 -18.03 -0.07 2.57
CA GLN A 161 -19.45 -0.03 2.19
C GLN A 161 -19.98 1.40 2.06
N ARG A 162 -20.73 1.67 0.97
CA ARG A 162 -21.57 2.86 0.84
C ARG A 162 -22.87 2.68 1.61
N MET A 163 -23.25 3.69 2.38
CA MET A 163 -24.46 3.65 3.22
C MET A 163 -25.71 3.36 2.37
N GLY A 164 -26.56 2.44 2.82
CA GLY A 164 -27.82 2.08 2.14
C GLY A 164 -27.66 1.33 0.81
N SER A 165 -26.44 0.98 0.39
CA SER A 165 -26.19 0.35 -0.92
C SER A 165 -26.70 -1.08 -1.03
N ILE A 166 -26.77 -1.81 0.08
CA ILE A 166 -27.21 -3.21 0.14
C ILE A 166 -28.61 -3.24 0.77
N LYS A 167 -29.62 -3.47 -0.07
CA LYS A 167 -31.04 -3.46 0.33
C LYS A 167 -31.52 -4.80 0.89
N GLU A 168 -30.93 -5.89 0.41
CA GLU A 168 -31.31 -7.26 0.74
C GLU A 168 -30.14 -7.99 1.41
N GLU A 169 -30.46 -8.99 2.21
CA GLU A 169 -29.44 -9.78 2.91
C GLU A 169 -28.65 -10.65 1.93
N VAL A 170 -27.33 -10.63 2.06
CA VAL A 170 -26.43 -11.45 1.25
C VAL A 170 -26.09 -12.71 2.02
N THR A 171 -26.55 -13.85 1.52
CA THR A 171 -26.38 -15.17 2.16
C THR A 171 -25.67 -16.18 1.28
N SER A 172 -25.35 -15.83 0.04
CA SER A 172 -24.63 -16.69 -0.91
C SER A 172 -23.53 -15.95 -1.68
N LEU A 173 -22.50 -16.69 -2.08
CA LEU A 173 -21.42 -16.16 -2.92
C LEU A 173 -21.94 -15.61 -4.26
N LYS A 174 -22.97 -16.24 -4.83
CA LYS A 174 -23.61 -15.80 -6.08
C LYS A 174 -24.19 -14.38 -5.94
N GLN A 175 -24.92 -14.11 -4.85
CA GLN A 175 -25.46 -12.78 -4.57
C GLN A 175 -24.35 -11.75 -4.37
N ALA A 176 -23.29 -12.11 -3.63
CA ALA A 176 -22.13 -11.24 -3.45
C ALA A 176 -21.50 -10.83 -4.79
N LYS A 177 -21.17 -11.81 -5.66
CA LYS A 177 -20.61 -11.55 -6.99
C LYS A 177 -21.54 -10.72 -7.89
N GLU A 178 -22.85 -10.91 -7.79
CA GLU A 178 -23.82 -10.10 -8.55
C GLU A 178 -23.80 -8.63 -8.10
N LEU A 179 -23.77 -8.37 -6.80
CA LEU A 179 -23.67 -7.01 -6.26
C LEU A 179 -22.35 -6.34 -6.69
N GLU A 180 -21.25 -7.08 -6.72
CA GLU A 180 -19.91 -6.59 -7.10
C GLU A 180 -19.80 -6.16 -8.57
N LYS A 181 -20.74 -6.57 -9.44
CA LYS A 181 -20.84 -6.03 -10.80
C LYS A 181 -21.16 -4.53 -10.80
N ASN A 182 -21.92 -4.07 -9.79
CA ASN A 182 -22.26 -2.67 -9.57
C ASN A 182 -21.35 -2.06 -8.50
N TRP A 183 -20.04 -2.18 -8.73
CA TRP A 183 -18.99 -1.89 -7.75
C TRP A 183 -19.13 -0.50 -7.09
N GLU A 184 -19.26 0.55 -7.90
CA GLU A 184 -19.31 1.93 -7.42
C GLU A 184 -20.53 2.23 -6.56
N ARG A 185 -21.61 1.46 -6.74
CA ARG A 185 -22.82 1.56 -5.92
C ARG A 185 -22.59 1.02 -4.51
N ILE A 186 -21.78 -0.03 -4.37
CA ILE A 186 -21.63 -0.76 -3.09
C ILE A 186 -20.37 -0.39 -2.31
N SER A 187 -19.27 -0.03 -3.00
CA SER A 187 -17.96 0.17 -2.40
C SER A 187 -17.43 1.58 -2.65
N LYS A 188 -16.73 2.12 -1.65
CA LYS A 188 -15.91 3.34 -1.71
C LYS A 188 -14.51 3.04 -2.25
N LEU A 189 -14.08 1.78 -2.24
CA LEU A 189 -12.73 1.39 -2.61
C LEU A 189 -12.59 1.38 -4.13
N THR A 190 -11.83 2.31 -4.70
CA THR A 190 -11.55 2.34 -6.14
C THR A 190 -10.04 2.29 -6.38
N ASN A 191 -9.63 1.89 -7.58
CA ASN A 191 -8.23 1.98 -7.97
C ASN A 191 -7.85 3.40 -8.45
N LYS A 192 -8.76 4.37 -8.37
CA LYS A 192 -8.50 5.78 -8.71
C LYS A 192 -7.79 6.47 -7.53
N PRO A 193 -6.89 7.43 -7.78
CA PRO A 193 -6.32 8.24 -6.70
C PRO A 193 -7.40 8.97 -5.90
N PHE A 194 -7.19 9.08 -4.59
CA PHE A 194 -8.14 9.68 -3.67
C PHE A 194 -7.89 11.19 -3.58
N GLU A 195 -8.96 11.96 -3.75
CA GLU A 195 -9.03 13.36 -3.33
C GLU A 195 -8.94 13.43 -1.80
N TYR A 196 -8.24 14.44 -1.26
CA TYR A 196 -7.65 14.38 0.09
C TYR A 196 -8.65 14.13 1.22
N TRP A 197 -9.96 14.32 1.05
CA TRP A 197 -10.96 14.06 2.10
C TRP A 197 -12.12 13.15 1.71
N GLU A 198 -12.66 13.26 0.51
CA GLU A 198 -13.96 12.67 0.17
C GLU A 198 -13.96 11.14 0.11
N ASN A 199 -12.81 10.54 -0.18
CA ASN A 199 -12.76 9.13 -0.49
C ASN A 199 -12.01 8.29 0.58
N ARG A 200 -11.47 8.87 1.65
CA ARG A 200 -10.67 8.07 2.61
C ARG A 200 -11.52 6.97 3.26
N ILE A 201 -10.98 5.76 3.31
CA ILE A 201 -11.67 4.62 3.92
C ILE A 201 -11.11 4.38 5.30
N LEU A 202 -11.97 4.44 6.31
CA LEU A 202 -11.62 4.09 7.69
C LEU A 202 -11.17 2.63 7.72
N VAL A 203 -10.04 2.36 8.37
CA VAL A 203 -9.51 1.01 8.52
C VAL A 203 -9.24 0.64 9.97
N GLU A 204 -9.40 -0.64 10.26
CA GLU A 204 -9.21 -1.21 11.59
C GLU A 204 -8.14 -2.31 11.50
N PRO A 205 -7.00 -2.17 12.20
CA PRO A 205 -5.98 -3.20 12.22
C PRO A 205 -6.52 -4.51 12.80
N LYS A 206 -6.24 -5.63 12.14
CA LYS A 206 -6.60 -6.97 12.62
C LYS A 206 -5.50 -7.56 13.51
N ALA A 207 -5.92 -8.46 14.41
CA ALA A 207 -5.00 -9.39 15.05
C ALA A 207 -4.38 -10.32 13.98
N PRO A 208 -3.19 -10.88 14.21
CA PRO A 208 -2.61 -11.85 13.29
C PRO A 208 -3.54 -13.06 13.07
N GLU A 209 -3.83 -13.37 11.81
CA GLU A 209 -4.73 -14.45 11.40
C GLU A 209 -3.92 -15.63 10.82
N PRO A 210 -4.47 -16.86 10.81
CA PRO A 210 -3.80 -18.03 10.26
C PRO A 210 -3.85 -18.03 8.71
N LEU A 211 -2.96 -18.79 8.07
CA LEU A 211 -2.68 -18.66 6.62
C LEU A 211 -3.84 -19.07 5.71
N GLU A 212 -4.75 -19.91 6.20
CA GLU A 212 -5.91 -20.45 5.49
C GLU A 212 -6.82 -19.34 4.96
N TRP A 213 -6.88 -18.21 5.67
CA TRP A 213 -7.68 -17.04 5.27
C TRP A 213 -7.24 -16.39 3.95
N LEU A 214 -6.06 -16.72 3.41
CA LEU A 214 -5.63 -16.25 2.08
C LEU A 214 -6.49 -16.77 0.93
N ASP A 215 -7.13 -17.91 1.12
CA ASP A 215 -7.82 -18.67 0.07
C ASP A 215 -9.33 -18.82 0.34
N VAL A 216 -9.83 -18.30 1.47
CA VAL A 216 -11.26 -18.41 1.83
C VAL A 216 -12.13 -17.64 0.82
N GLU A 217 -12.99 -18.37 0.12
CA GLU A 217 -14.05 -17.84 -0.74
C GLU A 217 -15.26 -18.77 -0.64
N GLY A 218 -16.44 -18.23 -0.33
CA GLY A 218 -17.63 -19.03 -0.09
C GLY A 218 -18.48 -18.55 1.07
N VAL A 219 -19.25 -19.46 1.65
CA VAL A 219 -20.21 -19.18 2.72
C VAL A 219 -19.79 -19.93 3.98
N VAL A 220 -19.68 -19.18 5.09
CA VAL A 220 -19.44 -19.68 6.43
C VAL A 220 -20.76 -19.60 7.21
N PRO A 221 -21.24 -20.69 7.83
CA PRO A 221 -22.56 -20.72 8.46
C PRO A 221 -22.63 -19.79 9.70
N PRO A 222 -23.84 -19.36 10.10
CA PRO A 222 -24.02 -18.56 11.31
C PRO A 222 -23.40 -19.20 12.56
N GLY A 223 -22.82 -18.38 13.44
CA GLY A 223 -22.16 -18.82 14.67
C GLY A 223 -20.69 -19.20 14.53
N GLU A 224 -20.20 -19.42 13.30
CA GLU A 224 -18.79 -19.71 13.03
C GLU A 224 -17.93 -18.43 12.93
N VAL A 225 -16.61 -18.60 12.96
CA VAL A 225 -15.64 -17.50 12.84
C VAL A 225 -15.83 -16.78 11.50
N GLY A 226 -16.15 -15.49 11.56
CA GLY A 226 -16.47 -14.67 10.39
C GLY A 226 -17.96 -14.58 10.06
N ALA A 227 -18.83 -15.37 10.69
CA ALA A 227 -20.27 -15.15 10.61
C ALA A 227 -20.79 -14.31 11.79
N THR A 228 -22.07 -13.95 11.75
CA THR A 228 -22.77 -13.43 12.93
C THR A 228 -23.55 -14.55 13.58
N LYS A 229 -24.23 -14.29 14.71
CA LYS A 229 -25.13 -15.26 15.34
C LYS A 229 -26.29 -15.69 14.43
N ILE A 230 -26.73 -14.82 13.51
CA ILE A 230 -27.97 -15.00 12.72
C ILE A 230 -27.66 -15.14 11.22
N TYR A 231 -26.77 -14.31 10.69
CA TYR A 231 -26.39 -14.28 9.28
C TYR A 231 -25.08 -15.00 9.01
N PRO A 232 -24.98 -15.74 7.88
CA PRO A 232 -23.73 -16.34 7.46
C PRO A 232 -22.68 -15.28 7.11
N GLY A 233 -21.41 -15.66 7.16
CA GLY A 233 -20.32 -14.88 6.61
C GLY A 233 -20.10 -15.27 5.15
N VAL A 234 -20.32 -14.36 4.21
CA VAL A 234 -20.03 -14.63 2.78
C VAL A 234 -18.75 -13.92 2.40
N PHE A 235 -17.73 -14.69 2.00
CA PHE A 235 -16.43 -14.20 1.59
C PHE A 235 -16.30 -14.28 0.07
N SER A 236 -16.05 -13.15 -0.58
CA SER A 236 -15.81 -13.03 -2.01
C SER A 236 -14.43 -12.42 -2.23
N ILE A 237 -13.53 -13.13 -2.91
CA ILE A 237 -12.21 -12.57 -3.24
C ILE A 237 -12.39 -11.54 -4.34
N ILE A 238 -12.05 -10.29 -4.04
CA ILE A 238 -12.20 -9.15 -4.97
C ILE A 238 -10.89 -8.75 -5.64
N ASP A 239 -9.76 -9.07 -5.00
CA ASP A 239 -8.42 -8.91 -5.58
C ASP A 239 -7.41 -9.81 -4.84
N LYS A 240 -6.38 -10.23 -5.54
CA LYS A 240 -5.28 -11.04 -4.98
C LYS A 240 -4.02 -10.77 -5.79
N GLY A 241 -2.87 -10.79 -5.13
CA GLY A 241 -1.63 -10.55 -5.84
C GLY A 241 -0.40 -10.51 -4.95
N ARG A 242 0.56 -9.70 -5.41
CA ARG A 242 1.79 -9.40 -4.67
C ARG A 242 1.77 -7.96 -4.21
N LEU A 243 2.33 -7.69 -3.04
CA LEU A 243 2.65 -6.34 -2.62
C LEU A 243 4.08 -6.24 -2.14
N TYR A 244 4.61 -5.04 -2.22
CA TYR A 244 5.91 -4.68 -1.66
C TYR A 244 5.71 -3.57 -0.64
N PHE A 245 6.37 -3.67 0.50
CA PHE A 245 6.34 -2.59 1.48
C PHE A 245 7.29 -1.46 1.07
N GLY A 246 6.80 -0.23 1.24
CA GLY A 246 7.61 0.98 1.20
C GLY A 246 8.00 1.40 2.61
N ALA A 247 7.83 2.68 2.92
CA ALA A 247 8.03 3.17 4.26
C ALA A 247 6.98 2.65 5.26
N VAL A 248 7.42 1.96 6.31
CA VAL A 248 6.59 1.55 7.46
C VAL A 248 7.06 2.26 8.72
N LYS A 249 6.12 2.90 9.40
CA LYS A 249 6.29 3.69 10.63
C LYS A 249 5.11 3.43 11.55
N PRO A 250 5.18 3.76 12.86
CA PRO A 250 4.07 3.53 13.79
C PRO A 250 2.72 4.16 13.41
N TYR A 251 2.71 5.16 12.53
CA TYR A 251 1.53 5.90 12.08
C TYR A 251 1.36 5.92 10.55
N TYR A 252 2.19 5.17 9.80
CA TYR A 252 2.22 5.25 8.34
C TYR A 252 2.76 3.97 7.73
N ILE A 253 2.00 3.36 6.84
CA ILE A 253 2.38 2.14 6.11
C ILE A 253 2.19 2.44 4.63
N GLU A 254 3.26 2.34 3.86
CA GLU A 254 3.23 2.45 2.40
C GLU A 254 3.36 1.07 1.78
N MET A 255 2.53 0.82 0.76
CA MET A 255 2.46 -0.46 0.06
C MET A 255 2.37 -0.22 -1.44
N PHE A 256 2.94 -1.12 -2.22
CA PHE A 256 2.84 -1.13 -3.68
C PHE A 256 2.14 -2.40 -4.13
N LEU A 257 0.83 -2.31 -4.41
CA LEU A 257 0.01 -3.45 -4.80
C LEU A 257 0.21 -3.80 -6.28
N GLN A 258 0.22 -5.10 -6.55
CA GLN A 258 0.31 -5.71 -7.87
C GLN A 258 -0.79 -6.80 -8.00
N GLY A 259 -2.04 -6.36 -7.92
CA GLY A 259 -3.21 -7.20 -8.20
C GLY A 259 -3.77 -7.02 -9.60
N LYS A 260 -4.93 -7.63 -9.81
CA LYS A 260 -5.72 -7.45 -11.04
C LYS A 260 -6.59 -6.20 -10.95
N ARG A 261 -7.20 -5.96 -9.79
CA ARG A 261 -8.11 -4.83 -9.57
C ARG A 261 -7.40 -3.63 -8.94
N PHE A 262 -6.53 -3.86 -7.96
CA PHE A 262 -5.83 -2.78 -7.26
C PHE A 262 -4.33 -2.83 -7.54
N THR A 263 -3.78 -1.68 -7.90
CA THR A 263 -2.39 -1.55 -8.33
C THR A 263 -1.76 -0.29 -7.79
N GLY A 264 -0.44 -0.23 -7.81
CA GLY A 264 0.33 0.98 -7.50
C GLY A 264 0.50 1.25 -6.02
N ARG A 265 0.88 2.48 -5.69
CA ARG A 265 1.16 2.97 -4.35
C ARG A 265 -0.14 3.23 -3.60
N TRP A 266 -0.23 2.67 -2.39
CA TRP A 266 -1.28 2.86 -1.41
C TRP A 266 -0.66 3.16 -0.05
N VAL A 267 -1.38 3.91 0.78
CA VAL A 267 -0.92 4.28 2.11
C VAL A 267 -2.01 4.07 3.15
N ILE A 268 -1.65 3.44 4.26
CA ILE A 268 -2.45 3.38 5.48
C ILE A 268 -1.83 4.35 6.48
N ARG A 269 -2.60 5.31 6.97
CA ARG A 269 -2.09 6.39 7.82
C ARG A 269 -2.97 6.59 9.05
N LYS A 270 -2.32 6.65 10.22
CA LYS A 270 -2.95 7.03 11.48
C LYS A 270 -2.97 8.55 11.58
N ILE A 271 -4.14 9.11 11.87
CA ILE A 271 -4.33 10.55 12.07
C ILE A 271 -5.18 10.79 13.32
N PRO A 272 -5.14 12.00 13.91
CA PRO A 272 -6.10 12.39 14.95
C PRO A 272 -7.53 12.16 14.46
N ASN A 273 -8.39 11.66 15.35
CA ASN A 273 -9.78 11.42 15.01
C ASN A 273 -10.46 12.72 14.57
N PRO A 274 -10.89 12.84 13.29
CA PRO A 274 -11.49 14.07 12.79
C PRO A 274 -12.85 14.38 13.44
N TRP A 275 -13.48 13.40 14.07
CA TRP A 275 -14.77 13.54 14.76
C TRP A 275 -14.62 13.90 16.24
N GLY A 276 -13.39 13.96 16.77
CA GLY A 276 -13.16 14.30 18.19
C GLY A 276 -13.62 13.22 19.19
N GLU A 277 -14.08 12.07 18.70
CA GLU A 277 -14.57 10.96 19.51
C GLU A 277 -13.45 9.98 19.91
N HIS A 278 -13.73 9.07 20.86
CA HIS A 278 -12.86 7.92 21.11
C HIS A 278 -12.98 6.89 19.97
N PRO A 279 -11.86 6.30 19.49
CA PRO A 279 -10.49 6.52 19.93
C PRO A 279 -9.90 7.84 19.41
N ALA A 280 -8.94 8.43 20.16
CA ALA A 280 -8.29 9.70 19.81
C ALA A 280 -7.58 9.70 18.44
N PHE A 281 -7.34 8.52 17.86
CA PHE A 281 -6.72 8.35 16.56
C PHE A 281 -7.43 7.27 15.77
N VAL A 282 -7.54 7.48 14.47
CA VAL A 282 -8.11 6.53 13.51
C VAL A 282 -7.14 6.28 12.38
N TRP A 283 -7.29 5.13 11.71
CA TRP A 283 -6.49 4.79 10.54
C TRP A 283 -7.32 4.96 9.27
N PHE A 284 -6.70 5.49 8.22
CA PHE A 284 -7.29 5.57 6.90
C PHE A 284 -6.40 4.91 5.86
N ILE A 285 -7.00 4.21 4.90
CA ILE A 285 -6.33 3.80 3.67
C ILE A 285 -6.68 4.77 2.53
N MET A 286 -5.71 5.05 1.68
CA MET A 286 -5.90 5.84 0.46
C MET A 286 -4.84 5.51 -0.59
N LYS A 287 -5.21 5.69 -1.86
CA LYS A 287 -4.29 5.72 -3.00
C LYS A 287 -3.91 7.17 -3.32
N PRO A 288 -2.68 7.63 -3.04
CA PRO A 288 -2.28 9.02 -3.31
C PRO A 288 -2.24 9.34 -4.82
N LYS A 289 -2.48 10.60 -5.22
CA LYS A 289 -2.24 11.07 -6.61
C LYS A 289 -0.78 10.85 -7.02
N ASP A 290 0.15 11.25 -6.16
CA ASP A 290 1.57 10.98 -6.33
C ASP A 290 1.89 9.50 -6.05
N GLN A 291 2.31 8.79 -7.08
CA GLN A 291 2.70 7.37 -7.02
C GLN A 291 4.20 7.16 -6.77
N MET A 292 4.99 8.23 -6.60
CA MET A 292 6.41 8.15 -6.25
C MET A 292 6.58 7.58 -4.82
N PRO A 293 7.52 6.62 -4.60
CA PRO A 293 7.79 6.09 -3.27
C PRO A 293 8.21 7.15 -2.25
N TYR A 294 7.73 7.04 -1.01
CA TYR A 294 8.00 8.02 0.05
C TYR A 294 9.49 8.22 0.30
N VAL A 295 10.31 7.16 0.21
CA VAL A 295 11.76 7.24 0.44
C VAL A 295 12.46 8.22 -0.51
N LEU A 296 11.91 8.41 -1.72
CA LEU A 296 12.41 9.33 -2.74
C LEU A 296 11.76 10.73 -2.66
N SER A 297 10.94 11.00 -1.65
CA SER A 297 10.28 12.30 -1.48
C SER A 297 11.18 13.32 -0.77
N LYS A 298 11.00 14.60 -1.10
CA LYS A 298 11.62 15.72 -0.36
C LYS A 298 11.36 15.63 1.14
N ARG A 299 10.17 15.17 1.54
CA ARG A 299 9.78 15.00 2.94
C ARG A 299 10.63 13.96 3.67
N ALA A 300 10.99 12.86 3.01
CA ALA A 300 11.86 11.85 3.60
C ALA A 300 13.29 12.38 3.78
N VAL A 301 13.78 13.22 2.85
CA VAL A 301 15.05 13.94 2.97
C VAL A 301 15.01 14.90 4.16
N THR A 302 14.03 15.80 4.23
CA THR A 302 13.89 16.78 5.33
C THR A 302 13.78 16.11 6.69
N LYS A 303 13.02 15.01 6.79
CA LYS A 303 12.88 14.24 8.04
C LYS A 303 14.05 13.32 8.34
N LYS A 304 15.08 13.28 7.48
CA LYS A 304 16.23 12.37 7.56
C LYS A 304 15.81 10.91 7.73
N TRP A 305 14.65 10.54 7.18
CA TRP A 305 14.12 9.20 7.29
C TRP A 305 14.79 8.29 6.28
N MET A 306 15.25 7.13 6.74
CA MET A 306 15.84 6.04 5.96
C MET A 306 15.18 4.72 6.37
N PRO A 307 15.03 3.77 5.43
CA PRO A 307 14.69 2.39 5.77
C PRO A 307 15.84 1.71 6.55
N PRO A 308 15.60 0.53 7.15
CA PRO A 308 16.66 -0.26 7.77
C PRO A 308 17.76 -0.64 6.76
N ARG A 309 18.95 -0.97 7.29
CA ARG A 309 20.11 -1.35 6.46
C ARG A 309 19.76 -2.52 5.55
N GLY A 310 20.20 -2.45 4.29
CA GLY A 310 19.96 -3.48 3.28
C GLY A 310 18.60 -3.39 2.57
N ILE A 311 17.71 -2.49 3.01
CA ILE A 311 16.35 -2.39 2.48
C ILE A 311 16.20 -1.12 1.65
N SER A 312 15.62 -1.25 0.46
CA SER A 312 15.38 -0.11 -0.44
C SER A 312 14.06 0.59 -0.13
N ALA A 313 13.04 -0.09 0.40
CA ALA A 313 11.67 0.45 0.49
C ALA A 313 11.15 0.93 -0.88
N LEU A 314 11.60 0.26 -1.96
CA LEU A 314 11.22 0.52 -3.34
C LEU A 314 10.66 -0.75 -3.98
N PRO A 315 9.55 -0.65 -4.72
CA PRO A 315 9.06 -1.77 -5.53
C PRO A 315 10.04 -2.07 -6.68
N PRO A 316 10.08 -3.33 -7.19
CA PRO A 316 11.05 -3.75 -8.19
C PRO A 316 11.05 -2.93 -9.48
N GLU A 317 9.90 -2.40 -9.90
CA GLU A 317 9.78 -1.56 -11.08
C GLU A 317 10.55 -0.25 -10.96
N ILE A 318 10.57 0.35 -9.77
CA ILE A 318 11.30 1.60 -9.51
C ILE A 318 12.76 1.29 -9.18
N ARG A 319 13.00 0.28 -8.33
CA ARG A 319 14.33 -0.10 -7.87
C ARG A 319 15.30 -0.41 -9.02
N ARG A 320 14.80 -1.05 -10.09
CA ARG A 320 15.60 -1.41 -11.27
C ARG A 320 16.06 -0.21 -12.11
N GLN A 321 15.34 0.91 -12.04
CA GLN A 321 15.65 2.12 -12.80
C GLN A 321 16.76 2.95 -12.13
N ILE A 322 17.11 2.65 -10.88
CA ILE A 322 18.10 3.43 -10.12
C ILE A 322 19.52 2.99 -10.51
N PRO A 323 20.37 3.92 -11.00
CA PRO A 323 21.78 3.66 -11.31
C PRO A 323 22.56 3.16 -10.09
N ARG A 324 23.61 2.36 -10.32
CA ARG A 324 24.31 1.62 -9.27
C ARG A 324 24.88 2.53 -8.18
N GLU A 325 25.41 3.68 -8.57
CA GLU A 325 25.98 4.73 -7.71
C GLU A 325 24.96 5.37 -6.76
N TYR A 326 23.66 5.28 -7.09
CA TYR A 326 22.57 5.83 -6.28
C TYR A 326 21.85 4.78 -5.42
N ARG A 327 22.30 3.52 -5.45
CA ARG A 327 21.68 2.41 -4.69
C ARG A 327 22.13 2.40 -3.24
N TYR A 328 21.61 3.34 -2.47
CA TYR A 328 21.94 3.53 -1.06
C TYR A 328 21.73 2.29 -0.18
N TRP A 329 20.81 1.39 -0.53
CA TRP A 329 20.54 0.17 0.25
C TRP A 329 21.66 -0.87 0.14
N MET A 330 22.60 -0.71 -0.80
CA MET A 330 23.78 -1.58 -0.93
C MET A 330 24.98 -1.05 -0.13
N VAL A 331 24.79 0.03 0.63
CA VAL A 331 25.85 0.67 1.43
C VAL A 331 25.61 0.42 2.90
N ASP A 332 26.62 -0.16 3.55
CA ASP A 332 26.55 -0.59 4.93
C ASP A 332 26.62 0.56 5.94
N ASP A 333 27.36 1.61 5.60
CA ASP A 333 27.44 2.83 6.39
C ASP A 333 26.15 3.65 6.26
N THR A 334 25.43 3.84 7.37
CA THR A 334 24.13 4.51 7.39
C THR A 334 24.21 5.99 7.01
N LYS A 335 25.31 6.69 7.37
CA LYS A 335 25.48 8.11 7.05
C LYS A 335 25.72 8.26 5.55
N LYS A 336 26.61 7.43 4.98
CA LYS A 336 26.91 7.40 3.55
C LYS A 336 25.70 6.96 2.73
N ALA A 337 24.96 5.94 3.17
CA ALA A 337 23.72 5.52 2.53
C ALA A 337 22.71 6.67 2.44
N ARG A 338 22.51 7.43 3.53
CA ARG A 338 21.64 8.61 3.52
C ARG A 338 22.13 9.68 2.54
N GLU A 339 23.43 9.99 2.52
CA GLU A 339 24.00 10.96 1.58
C GLU A 339 23.77 10.55 0.13
N ILE A 340 23.92 9.25 -0.20
CA ILE A 340 23.64 8.70 -1.53
C ILE A 340 22.15 8.83 -1.88
N ARG A 341 21.26 8.50 -0.92
CA ARG A 341 19.81 8.65 -1.10
C ARG A 341 19.44 10.10 -1.37
N ASP A 342 19.97 11.04 -0.58
CA ASP A 342 19.69 12.47 -0.73
C ASP A 342 20.17 12.98 -2.09
N LYS A 343 21.36 12.55 -2.54
CA LYS A 343 21.87 12.84 -3.90
C LYS A 343 20.96 12.28 -4.99
N LEU A 344 20.45 11.06 -4.84
CA LEU A 344 19.49 10.47 -5.77
C LEU A 344 18.22 11.33 -5.89
N VAL A 345 17.67 11.79 -4.76
CA VAL A 345 16.46 12.64 -4.78
C VAL A 345 16.74 13.95 -5.52
N GLU A 346 17.90 14.57 -5.29
CA GLU A 346 18.28 15.79 -6.02
C GLU A 346 18.52 15.52 -7.52
N ALA A 347 19.17 14.41 -7.88
CA ALA A 347 19.36 14.01 -9.28
C ALA A 347 18.02 13.76 -10.01
N ILE A 348 17.04 13.15 -9.33
CA ILE A 348 15.67 13.01 -9.86
C ILE A 348 15.04 14.38 -10.11
N ARG A 349 15.16 15.31 -9.16
CA ARG A 349 14.58 16.66 -9.27
C ARG A 349 15.21 17.48 -10.39
N LYS A 350 16.51 17.31 -10.64
CA LYS A 350 17.22 17.94 -11.76
C LYS A 350 16.97 17.26 -13.11
N GLY A 351 16.27 16.12 -13.13
CA GLY A 351 16.02 15.34 -14.34
C GLY A 351 17.21 14.50 -14.82
N GLU A 352 18.30 14.44 -14.04
CA GLU A 352 19.49 13.62 -14.31
C GLU A 352 19.17 12.13 -14.18
N VAL A 353 18.28 11.76 -13.25
CA VAL A 353 17.75 10.41 -13.09
C VAL A 353 16.25 10.42 -13.37
N LYS A 354 15.84 9.80 -14.49
CA LYS A 354 14.42 9.68 -14.86
C LYS A 354 13.83 8.41 -14.28
N ILE A 355 12.79 8.55 -13.46
CA ILE A 355 12.01 7.44 -12.90
C ILE A 355 10.64 7.42 -13.57
N THR A 356 10.35 6.34 -14.28
CA THR A 356 9.06 6.11 -14.91
C THR A 356 8.15 5.35 -13.95
N ILE A 357 7.01 5.96 -13.61
CA ILE A 357 5.94 5.28 -12.86
C ILE A 357 5.19 4.35 -13.83
N PRO A 358 4.99 3.06 -13.48
CA PRO A 358 4.21 2.15 -14.31
C PRO A 358 2.80 2.70 -14.57
N LYS A 359 2.39 2.80 -15.85
CA LYS A 359 1.08 3.37 -16.22
C LYS A 359 -0.09 2.70 -15.50
N LYS A 360 -0.03 1.38 -15.30
CA LYS A 360 -1.02 0.59 -14.55
C LYS A 360 -1.21 1.05 -13.10
N TRP A 361 -0.28 1.81 -12.50
CA TRP A 361 -0.36 2.29 -11.11
C TRP A 361 -1.17 3.58 -10.99
N LEU A 362 -1.45 4.28 -12.07
CA LEU A 362 -2.19 5.54 -12.04
C LEU A 362 -3.70 5.33 -11.87
N GLY A 363 -4.15 4.07 -11.72
CA GLY A 363 -5.56 3.69 -11.76
C GLY A 363 -5.97 3.29 -13.18
N SER A 364 -7.19 2.80 -13.34
CA SER A 364 -7.82 2.66 -14.66
C SER A 364 -7.63 3.98 -15.40
N ARG A 365 -6.91 3.94 -16.53
CA ARG A 365 -6.82 5.07 -17.46
C ARG A 365 -8.24 5.53 -17.70
N ASN A 366 -8.53 6.80 -17.45
CA ASN A 366 -9.77 7.36 -17.93
C ASN A 366 -9.73 7.22 -19.46
N GLU A 367 -10.81 6.72 -20.04
CA GLU A 367 -10.87 6.44 -21.46
C GLU A 367 -11.65 7.56 -22.15
N PHE A 368 -11.17 7.97 -23.32
CA PHE A 368 -11.94 8.88 -24.15
C PHE A 368 -12.34 8.21 -25.45
N VAL A 369 -13.47 8.65 -25.99
CA VAL A 369 -13.93 8.30 -27.34
C VAL A 369 -14.35 9.60 -28.02
N LEU A 370 -13.79 9.88 -29.18
CA LEU A 370 -14.20 10.99 -30.02
C LEU A 370 -15.06 10.42 -31.15
N GLN A 371 -16.32 10.84 -31.20
CA GLN A 371 -17.27 10.47 -32.24
C GLN A 371 -17.58 11.67 -33.14
N TYR A 372 -17.85 11.39 -34.41
CA TYR A 372 -18.41 12.33 -35.36
C TYR A 372 -19.86 11.94 -35.64
N GLN A 373 -20.79 12.87 -35.45
CA GLN A 373 -22.22 12.65 -35.68
C GLN A 373 -22.74 13.61 -36.75
N TRP A 374 -23.49 13.09 -37.72
CA TRP A 374 -24.05 13.88 -38.82
C TRP A 374 -25.48 13.49 -39.16
N TRP A 375 -26.28 14.47 -39.57
CA TRP A 375 -27.66 14.26 -40.01
C TRP A 375 -27.73 14.34 -41.52
N ARG A 376 -28.48 13.41 -42.13
CA ARG A 376 -28.83 13.47 -43.54
C ARG A 376 -30.30 13.84 -43.66
N GLY A 377 -30.58 15.13 -43.91
CA GLY A 377 -31.92 15.58 -44.28
C GLY A 377 -32.38 15.04 -45.64
N PRO A 378 -33.60 15.40 -46.09
CA PRO A 378 -34.08 15.08 -47.43
C PRO A 378 -33.07 15.54 -48.49
N ILE A 379 -32.87 14.73 -49.54
CA ILE A 379 -31.92 15.04 -50.63
C ILE A 379 -32.41 16.28 -51.41
N ILE A 380 -32.02 17.47 -50.98
CA ILE A 380 -32.27 18.74 -51.67
C ILE A 380 -30.93 19.26 -52.19
N ILE A 381 -30.51 18.82 -53.38
CA ILE A 381 -29.48 19.38 -54.32
C ILE A 381 -28.23 20.05 -53.67
N ARG A 382 -27.82 19.64 -52.47
CA ARG A 382 -26.54 19.99 -51.84
C ARG A 382 -25.95 18.70 -51.31
N ARG A 383 -24.83 18.26 -51.91
CA ARG A 383 -24.09 17.07 -51.46
C ARG A 383 -23.34 17.44 -50.18
N GLY A 384 -23.94 17.16 -49.01
CA GLY A 384 -23.32 17.35 -47.71
C GLY A 384 -24.29 17.07 -46.55
N PRO A 385 -23.79 16.80 -45.32
CA PRO A 385 -24.65 16.66 -44.14
C PRO A 385 -25.38 17.98 -43.86
N SER A 386 -26.63 17.89 -43.40
CA SER A 386 -27.44 19.08 -43.09
C SER A 386 -27.10 19.69 -41.73
N ARG A 387 -26.53 18.87 -40.84
CA ARG A 387 -25.99 19.25 -39.52
C ARG A 387 -24.90 18.25 -39.17
N GLN A 388 -23.89 18.70 -38.45
CA GLN A 388 -22.82 17.86 -37.91
C GLN A 388 -22.41 18.35 -36.52
N GLN A 389 -21.87 17.45 -35.71
CA GLN A 389 -21.25 17.76 -34.43
C GLN A 389 -20.23 16.67 -34.07
N TRP A 390 -19.38 16.95 -33.09
CA TRP A 390 -18.48 15.97 -32.51
C TRP A 390 -18.91 15.69 -31.08
N LEU A 391 -18.72 14.46 -30.62
CA LEU A 391 -18.98 14.06 -29.25
C LEU A 391 -17.68 13.57 -28.63
N LEU A 392 -17.24 14.22 -27.58
CA LEU A 392 -16.09 13.79 -26.79
C LEU A 392 -16.60 13.13 -25.52
N TRP A 393 -16.47 11.81 -25.47
CA TRP A 393 -16.69 11.04 -24.26
C TRP A 393 -15.43 11.06 -23.41
N MET A 394 -15.56 11.36 -22.13
CA MET A 394 -14.54 11.23 -21.10
C MET A 394 -15.11 10.35 -19.99
N ASP A 395 -14.73 9.07 -20.00
CA ASP A 395 -15.41 8.00 -19.26
C ASP A 395 -16.91 7.91 -19.61
N ASP A 396 -17.78 8.40 -18.72
CA ASP A 396 -19.24 8.42 -18.90
C ASP A 396 -19.79 9.83 -19.19
N GLU A 397 -18.94 10.87 -19.18
CA GLU A 397 -19.33 12.24 -19.50
C GLU A 397 -19.28 12.46 -21.02
N CYS A 398 -20.38 12.94 -21.61
CA CYS A 398 -20.46 13.23 -23.05
C CYS A 398 -20.48 14.74 -23.30
N TYR A 399 -19.47 15.25 -24.00
CA TYR A 399 -19.40 16.64 -24.40
C TYR A 399 -19.76 16.79 -25.87
N SER A 400 -20.77 17.60 -26.19
CA SER A 400 -21.05 18.01 -27.55
C SER A 400 -20.14 19.17 -27.95
N LEU A 401 -19.46 19.00 -29.08
CA LEU A 401 -18.55 20.00 -29.65
C LEU A 401 -19.12 20.54 -30.96
N ASP A 402 -18.93 21.84 -31.19
CA ASP A 402 -19.39 22.54 -32.40
C ASP A 402 -18.47 22.34 -33.62
N ALA A 403 -17.21 21.99 -33.40
CA ALA A 403 -16.24 21.66 -34.45
C ALA A 403 -15.29 20.51 -34.07
N ASP A 404 -14.39 20.13 -34.98
CA ASP A 404 -13.40 19.07 -34.75
C ASP A 404 -12.28 19.55 -33.79
N PRO A 405 -12.13 18.95 -32.59
CA PRO A 405 -11.13 19.37 -31.61
C PRO A 405 -9.68 19.08 -32.02
N THR A 406 -9.47 18.36 -33.13
CA THR A 406 -8.14 18.10 -33.69
C THR A 406 -7.66 19.23 -34.60
N MET A 407 -8.57 20.10 -35.03
CA MET A 407 -8.30 21.17 -36.01
C MET A 407 -8.17 22.57 -35.38
N GLY A 408 -8.55 22.75 -34.11
CA GLY A 408 -8.47 24.05 -33.46
C GLY A 408 -9.18 24.10 -32.11
N GLU A 409 -9.42 25.32 -31.65
CA GLU A 409 -10.27 25.62 -30.50
C GLU A 409 -11.73 25.36 -30.82
N VAL A 410 -12.45 24.75 -29.88
CA VAL A 410 -13.86 24.37 -30.04
C VAL A 410 -14.66 24.70 -28.79
N THR A 411 -15.95 24.93 -28.95
CA THR A 411 -16.88 25.05 -27.84
C THR A 411 -17.39 23.66 -27.47
N ALA A 412 -17.36 23.32 -26.18
CA ALA A 412 -17.83 22.07 -25.63
C ALA A 412 -18.96 22.32 -24.63
N THR A 413 -20.05 21.55 -24.70
CA THR A 413 -21.10 21.57 -23.69
C THR A 413 -21.41 20.17 -23.20
N LEU A 414 -21.61 20.00 -21.90
CA LEU A 414 -21.97 18.71 -21.33
C LEU A 414 -23.40 18.34 -21.75
N LEU A 415 -23.56 17.18 -22.38
CA LEU A 415 -24.88 16.62 -22.66
C LEU A 415 -25.36 15.81 -21.46
N GLU A 416 -26.31 16.39 -20.73
CA GLU A 416 -26.97 15.67 -19.64
C GLU A 416 -27.87 14.54 -20.18
N ASN A 417 -27.97 13.45 -19.43
CA ASN A 417 -28.90 12.34 -19.69
C ASN A 417 -28.67 11.57 -21.00
N VAL A 418 -27.45 11.54 -21.54
CA VAL A 418 -27.09 10.62 -22.63
C VAL A 418 -26.53 9.33 -22.01
N PRO A 419 -27.19 8.17 -22.19
CA PRO A 419 -26.70 6.87 -21.71
C PRO A 419 -25.30 6.53 -22.25
N SER A 420 -24.43 5.99 -21.41
CA SER A 420 -23.05 5.63 -21.80
C SER A 420 -22.96 4.49 -22.82
N GLU A 421 -24.05 3.75 -23.07
CA GLU A 421 -24.13 2.78 -24.17
C GLU A 421 -23.89 3.42 -25.56
N TYR A 422 -24.24 4.71 -25.72
CA TYR A 422 -24.00 5.44 -26.96
C TYR A 422 -22.51 5.71 -27.23
N ARG A 423 -21.65 5.60 -26.22
CA ARG A 423 -20.20 5.78 -26.35
C ARG A 423 -19.56 4.81 -27.34
N ASP A 424 -20.08 3.59 -27.44
CA ASP A 424 -19.56 2.55 -28.34
C ASP A 424 -20.26 2.55 -29.71
N TYR A 425 -21.22 3.43 -29.95
CA TYR A 425 -21.90 3.52 -31.24
C TYR A 425 -20.92 3.98 -32.32
N GLY A 426 -21.01 3.35 -33.50
CA GLY A 426 -20.16 3.73 -34.62
C GLY A 426 -18.72 3.21 -34.54
N LYS A 427 -18.41 2.29 -33.61
CA LYS A 427 -17.03 1.81 -33.33
C LYS A 427 -16.42 0.95 -34.43
N LYS A 428 -17.23 0.16 -35.14
CA LYS A 428 -16.78 -0.68 -36.26
C LYS A 428 -17.03 -0.01 -37.61
N GLU A 429 -18.20 0.59 -37.76
CA GLU A 429 -18.67 1.26 -38.95
C GLU A 429 -19.71 2.32 -38.56
N PRO A 430 -19.97 3.33 -39.40
CA PRO A 430 -21.02 4.31 -39.16
C PRO A 430 -22.36 3.65 -38.79
N GLN A 431 -22.91 4.04 -37.64
CA GLN A 431 -24.16 3.50 -37.10
C GLN A 431 -25.26 4.55 -37.15
N GLU A 432 -26.47 4.14 -37.52
CA GLU A 432 -27.65 5.00 -37.48
C GLU A 432 -28.18 5.16 -36.06
N VAL A 433 -28.61 6.38 -35.72
CA VAL A 433 -29.21 6.76 -34.44
C VAL A 433 -30.58 7.33 -34.74
N GLU A 434 -31.59 6.58 -34.30
CA GLU A 434 -33.01 6.88 -34.55
C GLU A 434 -33.44 8.25 -34.00
N PRO A 435 -34.36 8.96 -34.67
CA PRO A 435 -34.99 10.17 -34.15
C PRO A 435 -35.68 9.94 -32.79
N GLY A 436 -35.70 10.97 -31.94
CA GLY A 436 -36.35 10.95 -30.63
C GLY A 436 -35.56 10.25 -29.53
N THR A 437 -34.30 9.86 -29.79
CA THR A 437 -33.39 9.32 -28.79
C THR A 437 -32.65 10.45 -28.04
N PRO A 438 -32.09 10.19 -26.83
CA PRO A 438 -31.29 11.20 -26.12
C PRO A 438 -30.14 11.77 -26.96
N LEU A 439 -29.54 10.95 -27.83
CA LEU A 439 -28.44 11.35 -28.72
C LEU A 439 -28.92 11.98 -30.05
N ASN A 440 -30.17 11.73 -30.46
CA ASN A 440 -30.77 12.36 -31.64
C ASN A 440 -32.18 12.89 -31.30
N PRO A 441 -32.27 14.11 -30.74
CA PRO A 441 -33.55 14.68 -30.31
C PRO A 441 -34.43 15.16 -31.47
N THR A 442 -34.01 14.98 -32.73
CA THR A 442 -34.84 15.38 -33.87
C THR A 442 -36.09 14.52 -33.96
N LYS A 443 -37.17 15.07 -34.53
CA LYS A 443 -38.46 14.35 -34.60
C LYS A 443 -38.54 13.30 -35.71
N LYS A 444 -37.75 13.47 -36.79
CA LYS A 444 -37.91 12.69 -38.03
C LYS A 444 -36.61 12.38 -38.78
N THR A 445 -35.51 13.05 -38.45
CA THR A 445 -34.29 12.96 -39.26
C THR A 445 -33.29 12.04 -38.57
N PRO A 446 -32.99 10.86 -39.12
CA PRO A 446 -31.96 10.02 -38.52
C PRO A 446 -30.61 10.72 -38.55
N SER A 447 -29.77 10.37 -37.60
CA SER A 447 -28.36 10.76 -37.59
C SER A 447 -27.49 9.52 -37.71
N PHE A 448 -26.26 9.72 -38.15
CA PHE A 448 -25.27 8.67 -38.24
C PHE A 448 -24.10 9.08 -37.36
N ILE A 449 -23.49 8.11 -36.70
CA ILE A 449 -22.38 8.32 -35.79
C ILE A 449 -21.23 7.35 -36.11
N ALA A 450 -20.01 7.85 -36.05
CA ALA A 450 -18.80 7.04 -36.22
C ALA A 450 -17.77 7.42 -35.15
N VAL A 451 -17.11 6.43 -34.55
CA VAL A 451 -15.94 6.67 -33.70
C VAL A 451 -14.77 7.03 -34.60
N ILE A 452 -14.23 8.24 -34.43
CA ILE A 452 -13.10 8.74 -35.23
C ILE A 452 -11.78 8.64 -34.47
N ASP A 453 -11.80 8.68 -33.14
CA ASP A 453 -10.63 8.39 -32.30
C ASP A 453 -11.03 7.79 -30.95
N HIS A 454 -10.10 7.10 -30.31
CA HIS A 454 -10.26 6.60 -28.96
C HIS A 454 -8.89 6.45 -28.30
N GLY A 455 -8.85 6.54 -26.98
CA GLY A 455 -7.61 6.38 -26.25
C GLY A 455 -7.78 6.58 -24.77
N SER A 456 -6.67 6.91 -24.10
CA SER A 456 -6.68 7.25 -22.68
C SER A 456 -6.43 8.73 -22.49
N TYR A 457 -7.03 9.33 -21.46
CA TYR A 457 -6.71 10.68 -21.03
C TYR A 457 -6.27 10.72 -19.56
N GLU A 458 -5.58 11.79 -19.21
CA GLU A 458 -5.12 12.11 -17.86
C GLU A 458 -5.54 13.54 -17.54
N VAL A 459 -6.28 13.74 -16.44
CA VAL A 459 -6.56 15.08 -15.91
C VAL A 459 -5.36 15.50 -15.07
N ILE A 460 -4.64 16.51 -15.55
CA ILE A 460 -3.46 17.11 -14.91
C ILE A 460 -3.90 18.12 -13.84
N ASP A 461 -4.95 18.88 -14.13
CA ASP A 461 -5.53 19.91 -13.26
C ASP A 461 -7.05 19.99 -13.44
N ASP A 462 -7.80 20.22 -12.37
CA ASP A 462 -9.26 20.26 -12.37
C ASP A 462 -9.75 21.28 -11.32
N GLU A 463 -10.05 22.48 -11.81
CA GLU A 463 -10.60 23.59 -11.06
C GLU A 463 -11.98 23.96 -11.62
N PRO A 464 -12.85 24.65 -10.85
CA PRO A 464 -14.21 24.96 -11.29
C PRO A 464 -14.32 25.69 -12.64
N LEU A 465 -13.31 26.48 -13.04
CA LEU A 465 -13.29 27.25 -14.28
C LEU A 465 -12.27 26.75 -15.31
N PHE A 466 -11.49 25.73 -14.96
CA PHE A 466 -10.29 25.34 -15.70
C PHE A 466 -9.99 23.85 -15.55
N ARG A 467 -9.78 23.14 -16.64
CA ARG A 467 -9.26 21.77 -16.64
C ARG A 467 -8.07 21.66 -17.57
N LYS A 468 -7.03 20.97 -17.12
CA LYS A 468 -5.86 20.64 -17.93
C LYS A 468 -5.83 19.14 -18.17
N ILE A 469 -5.89 18.73 -19.43
CA ILE A 469 -6.09 17.33 -19.82
C ILE A 469 -4.99 16.91 -20.79
N ARG A 470 -4.47 15.69 -20.65
CA ARG A 470 -3.57 15.07 -21.62
C ARG A 470 -4.28 13.90 -22.28
N PHE A 471 -4.58 14.03 -23.56
CA PHE A 471 -5.11 12.93 -24.37
C PHE A 471 -3.97 12.10 -24.96
N ASN A 472 -4.23 10.81 -25.14
CA ASN A 472 -3.30 9.84 -25.74
C ASN A 472 -4.09 8.95 -26.73
N GLY A 473 -4.66 9.55 -27.79
CA GLY A 473 -5.26 8.84 -28.92
C GLY A 473 -4.38 8.90 -30.16
N LYS A 474 -4.97 8.54 -31.31
CA LYS A 474 -4.29 8.63 -32.60
C LYS A 474 -4.42 10.03 -33.22
N LEU A 475 -5.59 10.66 -33.05
CA LEU A 475 -5.90 11.99 -33.60
C LEU A 475 -5.89 13.04 -32.48
N LEU A 476 -6.59 12.76 -31.38
CA LEU A 476 -6.63 13.58 -30.18
C LEU A 476 -5.47 13.17 -29.27
N ASP A 477 -4.33 13.84 -29.44
CA ASP A 477 -3.10 13.57 -28.69
C ASP A 477 -2.43 14.85 -28.18
N GLY A 478 -1.82 14.76 -27.00
CA GLY A 478 -1.12 15.86 -26.36
C GLY A 478 -1.97 16.59 -25.32
N LEU A 479 -1.61 17.85 -25.07
CA LEU A 479 -2.07 18.60 -23.91
C LEU A 479 -3.15 19.61 -24.32
N TYR A 480 -4.29 19.54 -23.65
CA TYR A 480 -5.48 20.35 -23.88
C TYR A 480 -5.87 21.09 -22.61
N VAL A 481 -6.56 22.20 -22.79
CA VAL A 481 -7.16 22.98 -21.72
C VAL A 481 -8.65 23.15 -22.02
N MET A 482 -9.49 22.98 -21.01
CA MET A 482 -10.89 23.38 -21.01
C MET A 482 -11.06 24.57 -20.07
N GLU A 483 -11.55 25.70 -20.57
CA GLU A 483 -11.80 26.92 -19.79
C GLU A 483 -13.28 27.30 -19.89
N ARG A 484 -13.86 27.84 -18.81
CA ARG A 484 -15.21 28.45 -18.85
C ARG A 484 -15.25 29.73 -18.04
N GLU A 485 -16.15 30.64 -18.37
CA GLU A 485 -16.21 31.97 -17.73
C GLU A 485 -16.94 31.97 -16.37
N ASN A 486 -17.83 31.00 -16.14
CA ASN A 486 -18.68 30.94 -14.96
C ASN A 486 -18.90 29.49 -14.53
N PRO A 487 -18.79 29.14 -13.23
CA PRO A 487 -18.98 27.75 -12.78
C PRO A 487 -20.41 27.24 -13.00
N ASN A 488 -21.39 28.12 -13.22
CA ASN A 488 -22.80 27.80 -13.43
C ASN A 488 -23.19 27.61 -14.91
N THR A 489 -22.24 27.75 -15.85
CA THR A 489 -22.47 27.40 -17.25
C THR A 489 -21.79 26.08 -17.59
N ASP A 490 -22.45 25.26 -18.41
CA ASP A 490 -21.89 24.01 -18.94
C ASP A 490 -21.06 24.23 -20.20
N LEU A 491 -20.92 25.48 -20.64
CA LEU A 491 -20.18 25.86 -21.83
C LEU A 491 -18.69 26.03 -21.50
N TRP A 492 -17.88 25.16 -22.09
CA TRP A 492 -16.42 25.13 -22.02
C TRP A 492 -15.81 25.49 -23.37
N ILE A 493 -14.63 26.08 -23.36
CA ILE A 493 -13.75 26.25 -24.51
C ILE A 493 -12.65 25.21 -24.40
N LEU A 494 -12.61 24.25 -25.31
CA LEU A 494 -11.58 23.22 -25.40
C LEU A 494 -10.56 23.63 -26.45
N ARG A 495 -9.29 23.76 -26.06
CA ARG A 495 -8.19 24.09 -26.99
C ARG A 495 -6.96 23.26 -26.73
N ARG A 496 -6.26 22.91 -27.81
CA ARG A 496 -4.93 22.29 -27.71
C ARG A 496 -3.93 23.34 -27.25
N THR A 497 -3.11 23.00 -26.26
CA THR A 497 -2.02 23.85 -25.80
C THR A 497 -0.72 23.39 -26.43
N GLU A 498 0.07 24.33 -26.95
CA GLU A 498 1.43 24.02 -27.35
C GLU A 498 2.22 23.62 -26.11
N THR A 499 2.88 22.47 -26.19
CA THR A 499 3.93 22.17 -25.23
C THR A 499 5.02 23.19 -25.51
N ILE A 500 5.43 23.99 -24.53
CA ILE A 500 6.69 24.74 -24.64
C ILE A 500 7.77 23.68 -24.84
N ASN A 501 8.15 23.43 -26.10
CA ASN A 501 9.41 22.80 -26.43
C ASN A 501 10.46 23.80 -25.95
N ASN A 502 11.04 23.57 -24.77
CA ASN A 502 12.27 24.24 -24.36
C ASN A 502 13.35 23.88 -25.38
N SER A 503 13.41 24.67 -26.45
CA SER A 503 14.46 24.71 -27.45
C SER A 503 15.17 26.05 -27.23
N SER A 504 16.14 26.05 -26.34
CA SER A 504 17.20 27.06 -26.20
C SER A 504 18.37 26.40 -25.50
#